data_AF-A0A9P0YRC1-F1
#
_entry.id   AF-A0A9P0YRC1-F1
#
_cell.length_a   1.000
_cell.length_b   1.000
_cell.length_c   1.000
_cell.angle_alpha   90.00
_cell.angle_beta   90.00
_cell.angle_gamma   90.00
#
_symmetry.space_group_name_H-M   'P 1'
#
loop_
_entity.id
_entity.type
_entity.pdbx_description
1 polymer ?
#
loop_
_entity_poly.entity_id
_entity_poly.type
_entity_poly.pdbx_seq_one_letter_code
_entity_poly.pdbx_strand_id
1 'polypeptide(L)'
;MAKIIPALLLFSFLTDLFPGIQSTGFGINYGQIADNLPSHSRVVTLLKSLNVKRVKLYDADPNVLTAFAGSDFEFVIGLGNGDLQKMTDPTQAQTWIQQNVQPYYGSTKITCITVGNEVLTGGDSHAMSYLLPAMKSVHSALVNLGLSDKISVTTAHAYSAMAVSFPPSSGAFKPDLAEYIHDILDFHAQTNSAFLINAYPYFAYKGDPGDVSLDYVLFNPNPGNTDPVTKLKYDNMFYAQIDAVYSAMKAMGHEDIEVKVSETGWPSKGDENEAGATQENAARYNSNLLGRLSKGEGTPAKPSVPVDVYVFALFNENLKPGPTSERNYGLYYPNLNPVYDIKLQQQDGTGSTGSFPQMEYSAAGGRVLCIPAFLLIFILCFIQVW
;
A
#
# COMPACT_ATOMS: atom_id res chain seq x y z
N MET A 1 -7.12 39.17 -53.75
CA MET A 1 -6.28 38.93 -52.55
C MET A 1 -6.55 37.53 -52.07
N ALA A 2 -5.51 36.72 -52.03
CA ALA A 2 -5.59 35.28 -51.87
C ALA A 2 -5.78 34.86 -50.39
N LYS A 3 -6.50 33.74 -50.26
CA LYS A 3 -6.75 32.88 -49.10
C LYS A 3 -5.48 32.56 -48.29
N ILE A 4 -5.53 32.69 -46.96
CA ILE A 4 -4.95 31.73 -45.98
C ILE A 4 -5.78 31.82 -44.69
N ILE A 5 -5.90 30.71 -43.96
CA ILE A 5 -6.53 30.47 -42.64
C ILE A 5 -7.94 29.87 -42.80
N PRO A 6 -8.06 28.53 -42.63
CA PRO A 6 -7.96 27.97 -41.29
C PRO A 6 -7.17 26.64 -41.23
N ALA A 7 -5.94 26.70 -40.73
CA ALA A 7 -5.19 25.52 -40.27
C ALA A 7 -5.12 25.43 -38.74
N LEU A 8 -5.65 26.41 -38.01
CA LEU A 8 -5.54 26.47 -36.54
C LEU A 8 -6.66 25.75 -35.77
N LEU A 9 -7.69 25.23 -36.44
CA LEU A 9 -8.79 24.50 -35.78
C LEU A 9 -8.62 22.97 -35.79
N LEU A 10 -7.54 22.45 -36.37
CA LEU A 10 -7.26 21.01 -36.41
C LEU A 10 -6.21 20.53 -35.39
N PHE A 11 -5.72 21.41 -34.52
CA PHE A 11 -4.73 21.04 -33.49
C PHE A 11 -5.33 20.87 -32.08
N SER A 12 -6.65 21.00 -31.93
CA SER A 12 -7.34 20.92 -30.63
C SER A 12 -8.06 19.58 -30.38
N PHE A 13 -7.89 18.58 -31.26
CA PHE A 13 -8.57 17.28 -31.15
C PHE A 13 -7.59 16.09 -31.13
N LEU A 14 -6.36 16.28 -30.65
CA LEU A 14 -5.35 15.20 -30.55
C LEU A 14 -4.81 14.96 -29.14
N THR A 15 -5.31 15.64 -28.11
CA THR A 15 -4.87 15.42 -26.72
C THR A 15 -5.53 14.23 -26.02
N ASP A 16 -6.58 13.62 -26.61
CA ASP A 16 -7.35 12.55 -25.98
C ASP A 16 -6.99 11.13 -26.48
N LEU A 17 -5.84 10.97 -27.17
CA LEU A 17 -5.37 9.66 -27.67
C LEU A 17 -4.32 8.96 -26.81
N PHE A 18 -3.98 9.52 -25.65
CA PHE A 18 -3.26 8.75 -24.65
C PHE A 18 -4.30 8.15 -23.71
N PRO A 19 -4.60 6.84 -23.78
CA PRO A 19 -5.23 6.20 -22.64
C PRO A 19 -4.32 6.49 -21.46
N GLY A 20 -4.76 7.35 -20.55
CA GLY A 20 -4.08 7.56 -19.30
C GLY A 20 -3.97 6.18 -18.68
N ILE A 21 -2.74 5.67 -18.56
CA ILE A 21 -2.51 4.41 -17.88
C ILE A 21 -3.02 4.65 -16.45
N GLN A 22 -4.21 4.13 -16.16
CA GLN A 22 -4.80 4.25 -14.83
C GLN A 22 -3.82 3.57 -13.88
N SER A 23 -3.33 4.31 -12.90
CA SER A 23 -2.53 3.77 -11.80
C SER A 23 -3.21 2.51 -11.26
N THR A 24 -2.45 1.50 -10.86
CA THR A 24 -3.00 0.22 -10.42
C THR A 24 -3.90 0.28 -9.17
N GLY A 25 -4.09 1.47 -8.58
CA GLY A 25 -4.99 1.73 -7.44
C GLY A 25 -4.41 1.33 -6.09
N PHE A 26 -3.49 0.37 -6.06
CA PHE A 26 -2.83 -0.14 -4.85
C PHE A 26 -1.45 0.49 -4.63
N GLY A 27 -0.96 0.40 -3.38
CA GLY A 27 0.42 0.69 -3.02
C GLY A 27 1.23 -0.56 -2.68
N ILE A 28 2.53 -0.43 -2.56
CA ILE A 28 3.41 -1.54 -2.15
C ILE A 28 4.24 -1.12 -0.94
N ASN A 29 4.38 -2.02 0.03
CA ASN A 29 5.33 -1.89 1.13
C ASN A 29 6.74 -2.16 0.60
N TYR A 30 7.61 -1.16 0.69
CA TYR A 30 9.04 -1.30 0.36
C TYR A 30 9.82 -1.55 1.65
N GLY A 31 9.83 -2.82 2.08
CA GLY A 31 10.64 -3.28 3.20
C GLY A 31 12.13 -3.30 2.87
N GLN A 32 12.96 -3.00 3.87
CA GLN A 32 14.41 -2.82 3.74
C GLN A 32 15.23 -3.67 4.72
N ILE A 33 14.61 -4.66 5.38
CA ILE A 33 15.30 -5.56 6.33
C ILE A 33 16.04 -6.66 5.54
N ALA A 34 17.03 -6.24 4.75
CA ALA A 34 17.85 -7.10 3.91
C ALA A 34 19.18 -6.43 3.54
N ASP A 35 20.21 -7.23 3.24
CA ASP A 35 21.55 -6.77 2.85
C ASP A 35 21.87 -6.93 1.35
N ASN A 36 20.91 -7.43 0.57
CA ASN A 36 21.10 -7.80 -0.84
C ASN A 36 20.13 -7.09 -1.80
N LEU A 37 19.43 -6.05 -1.33
CA LEU A 37 18.46 -5.29 -2.12
C LEU A 37 19.13 -4.49 -3.26
N PRO A 38 18.41 -4.26 -4.37
CA PRO A 38 18.90 -3.43 -5.46
C PRO A 38 18.97 -1.95 -5.03
N SER A 39 19.72 -1.14 -5.76
CA SER A 39 19.77 0.31 -5.52
C SER A 39 18.38 0.95 -5.65
N HIS A 40 18.10 1.99 -4.86
CA HIS A 40 16.80 2.68 -4.89
C HIS A 40 16.44 3.20 -6.30
N SER A 41 17.40 3.61 -7.12
CA SER A 41 17.17 3.99 -8.52
C SER A 41 16.61 2.85 -9.38
N ARG A 42 17.06 1.61 -9.15
CA ARG A 42 16.51 0.42 -9.81
C ARG A 42 15.12 0.10 -9.26
N VAL A 43 14.87 0.35 -7.98
CA VAL A 43 13.54 0.21 -7.37
C VAL A 43 12.54 1.21 -7.95
N VAL A 44 12.93 2.48 -8.14
CA VAL A 44 12.11 3.48 -8.87
C VAL A 44 11.73 2.96 -10.25
N THR A 45 12.71 2.40 -10.98
CA THR A 45 12.48 1.88 -12.34
C THR A 45 11.53 0.69 -12.33
N LEU A 46 11.69 -0.23 -11.36
CA LEU A 46 10.78 -1.36 -11.17
C LEU A 46 9.36 -0.86 -10.90
N LEU A 47 9.15 -0.02 -9.89
CA LEU A 47 7.80 0.41 -9.52
C LEU A 47 7.09 1.17 -10.66
N LYS A 48 7.84 1.95 -11.46
CA LYS A 48 7.32 2.57 -12.68
C LYS A 48 6.87 1.54 -13.72
N SER A 49 7.62 0.45 -13.90
CA SER A 49 7.23 -0.62 -14.84
C SER A 49 6.01 -1.41 -14.36
N LEU A 50 5.73 -1.43 -13.05
CA LEU A 50 4.50 -1.98 -12.47
C LEU A 50 3.32 -1.01 -12.50
N ASN A 51 3.53 0.24 -12.95
CA ASN A 51 2.54 1.31 -12.89
C ASN A 51 1.95 1.51 -11.47
N VAL A 52 2.77 1.23 -10.46
CA VAL A 52 2.48 1.52 -9.06
C VAL A 52 2.95 2.94 -8.79
N LYS A 53 2.17 3.73 -8.06
CA LYS A 53 2.53 5.10 -7.68
C LYS A 53 2.54 5.34 -6.18
N ARG A 54 2.23 4.33 -5.37
CA ARG A 54 2.08 4.46 -3.92
C ARG A 54 3.04 3.50 -3.23
N VAL A 55 3.86 4.03 -2.34
CA VAL A 55 4.89 3.29 -1.62
C VAL A 55 4.73 3.54 -0.12
N LYS A 56 4.83 2.48 0.67
CA LYS A 56 4.89 2.57 2.13
C LYS A 56 6.26 2.14 2.62
N LEU A 57 6.91 2.99 3.39
CA LEU A 57 8.15 2.73 4.11
C LEU A 57 7.85 2.52 5.61
N TYR A 58 8.72 1.78 6.27
CA TYR A 58 8.65 1.53 7.72
C TYR A 58 9.47 2.54 8.54
N ASP A 59 10.18 3.42 7.85
CA ASP A 59 10.98 4.51 8.37
C ASP A 59 10.84 5.75 7.47
N ALA A 60 11.74 6.71 7.63
CA ALA A 60 11.88 7.87 6.77
C ALA A 60 13.28 7.90 6.10
N ASP A 61 13.70 6.79 5.48
CA ASP A 61 15.04 6.66 4.89
C ASP A 61 15.35 7.81 3.88
N PRO A 62 16.32 8.69 4.18
CA PRO A 62 16.66 9.82 3.33
C PRO A 62 17.18 9.38 1.95
N ASN A 63 17.80 8.19 1.85
CA ASN A 63 18.33 7.67 0.59
C ASN A 63 17.20 7.26 -0.35
N VAL A 64 16.14 6.64 0.20
CA VAL A 64 14.94 6.32 -0.57
C VAL A 64 14.24 7.59 -0.99
N LEU A 65 13.92 8.49 -0.05
CA LEU A 65 13.18 9.72 -0.36
C LEU A 65 13.92 10.59 -1.38
N THR A 66 15.25 10.64 -1.33
CA THR A 66 16.08 11.34 -2.33
C THR A 66 16.07 10.65 -3.69
N ALA A 67 16.17 9.32 -3.74
CA ALA A 67 16.17 8.58 -5.00
C ALA A 67 14.85 8.71 -5.77
N PHE A 68 13.74 8.98 -5.07
CA PHE A 68 12.42 9.20 -5.64
C PHE A 68 12.09 10.68 -5.89
N ALA A 69 13.02 11.60 -5.63
CA ALA A 69 12.81 13.03 -5.86
C ALA A 69 12.45 13.35 -7.33
N GLY A 70 11.45 14.20 -7.53
CA GLY A 70 10.94 14.62 -8.84
C GLY A 70 10.06 13.57 -9.54
N SER A 71 9.71 12.48 -8.85
CA SER A 71 8.76 11.49 -9.35
C SER A 71 7.32 11.78 -8.90
N ASP A 72 6.37 11.05 -9.45
CA ASP A 72 4.95 11.11 -9.09
C ASP A 72 4.55 10.07 -8.02
N PHE A 73 5.54 9.48 -7.33
CA PHE A 73 5.29 8.52 -6.26
C PHE A 73 4.82 9.21 -4.98
N GLU A 74 3.73 8.69 -4.41
CA GLU A 74 3.20 9.01 -3.09
C GLU A 74 3.81 8.10 -2.03
N PHE A 75 4.25 8.69 -0.93
CA PHE A 75 4.87 7.99 0.19
C PHE A 75 4.04 8.06 1.46
N VAL A 76 3.80 6.89 2.03
CA VAL A 76 3.58 6.70 3.47
C VAL A 76 4.95 6.43 4.08
N ILE A 77 5.35 7.18 5.09
CA ILE A 77 6.61 6.94 5.82
C ILE A 77 6.34 6.53 7.26
N GLY A 78 7.26 5.78 7.85
CA GLY A 78 7.13 5.26 9.20
C GLY A 78 7.92 6.05 10.25
N LEU A 79 7.33 6.16 11.43
CA LEU A 79 8.04 6.49 12.66
C LEU A 79 8.05 5.23 13.53
N GLY A 80 9.23 4.69 13.80
CA GLY A 80 9.38 3.38 14.42
C GLY A 80 8.91 3.33 15.87
N ASN A 81 8.55 2.13 16.34
CA ASN A 81 8.05 1.92 17.72
C ASN A 81 9.04 2.42 18.80
N GLY A 82 10.35 2.37 18.52
CA GLY A 82 11.39 2.85 19.44
C GLY A 82 11.41 4.37 19.66
N ASP A 83 10.78 5.15 18.77
CA ASP A 83 10.73 6.61 18.87
C ASP A 83 9.48 7.12 19.61
N LEU A 84 8.50 6.25 19.91
CA LEU A 84 7.20 6.67 20.47
C LEU A 84 7.33 7.51 21.73
N GLN A 85 8.15 7.06 22.69
CA GLN A 85 8.37 7.81 23.94
C GLN A 85 8.96 9.20 23.64
N LYS A 86 9.94 9.28 22.74
CA LYS A 86 10.58 10.55 22.40
C LYS A 86 9.58 11.50 21.73
N MET A 87 8.69 10.97 20.90
CA MET A 87 7.69 11.75 20.18
C MET A 87 6.54 12.26 21.05
N THR A 88 6.43 11.83 22.31
CA THR A 88 5.48 12.47 23.24
C THR A 88 5.87 13.91 23.56
N ASP A 89 7.14 14.30 23.38
CA ASP A 89 7.63 15.67 23.48
C ASP A 89 7.38 16.44 22.16
N PRO A 90 6.54 17.50 22.16
CA PRO A 90 6.25 18.29 20.96
C PRO A 90 7.49 18.89 20.28
N THR A 91 8.53 19.25 21.05
CA THR A 91 9.78 19.81 20.51
C THR A 91 10.54 18.75 19.72
N GLN A 92 10.56 17.51 20.23
CA GLN A 92 11.20 16.39 19.55
C GLN A 92 10.41 15.98 18.30
N ALA A 93 9.08 15.96 18.38
CA ALA A 93 8.23 15.70 17.23
C ALA A 93 8.44 16.74 16.12
N GLN A 94 8.48 18.03 16.46
CA GLN A 94 8.75 19.09 15.50
C GLN A 94 10.15 18.96 14.89
N THR A 95 11.16 18.65 15.70
CA THR A 95 12.52 18.39 15.21
C THR A 95 12.55 17.21 14.24
N TRP A 96 11.81 16.13 14.53
CA TRP A 96 11.72 14.96 13.66
C TRP A 96 11.11 15.32 12.30
N ILE A 97 10.02 16.10 12.26
CA ILE A 97 9.40 16.54 11.00
C ILE A 97 10.37 17.42 10.19
N GLN A 98 11.06 18.36 10.84
CA GLN A 98 12.03 19.23 10.19
C GLN A 98 13.23 18.48 9.61
N GLN A 99 13.61 17.35 10.22
CA GLN A 99 14.76 16.54 9.78
C GLN A 99 14.39 15.49 8.73
N ASN A 100 13.21 14.86 8.87
CA ASN A 100 12.86 13.66 8.10
C ASN A 100 11.80 13.89 7.02
N VAL A 101 11.07 15.01 7.08
CA VAL A 101 9.96 15.31 6.15
C VAL A 101 10.22 16.58 5.36
N GLN A 102 10.49 17.68 6.05
CA GLN A 102 10.62 19.00 5.44
C GLN A 102 11.70 19.08 4.32
N PRO A 103 12.85 18.40 4.40
CA PRO A 103 13.85 18.43 3.33
C PRO A 103 13.37 17.81 2.01
N TYR A 104 12.36 16.92 2.06
CA TYR A 104 11.87 16.16 0.91
C TYR A 104 10.52 16.64 0.40
N TYR A 105 9.74 17.36 1.21
CA TYR A 105 8.36 17.74 0.91
C TYR A 105 8.15 18.42 -0.46
N GLY A 106 9.14 19.19 -0.94
CA GLY A 106 9.05 19.87 -2.24
C GLY A 106 9.41 18.99 -3.45
N SER A 107 10.06 17.84 -3.26
CA SER A 107 10.57 16.98 -4.33
C SER A 107 10.00 15.56 -4.30
N THR A 108 9.56 15.07 -3.14
CA THR A 108 8.98 13.75 -2.93
C THR A 108 7.65 13.89 -2.23
N LYS A 109 6.60 13.28 -2.79
CA LYS A 109 5.22 13.45 -2.32
C LYS A 109 4.93 12.56 -1.11
N ILE A 110 5.37 13.00 0.07
CA ILE A 110 4.98 12.37 1.34
C ILE A 110 3.53 12.77 1.64
N THR A 111 2.63 11.79 1.79
CA THR A 111 1.19 12.02 2.02
C THR A 111 0.72 11.57 3.39
N CYS A 112 1.50 10.72 4.07
CA CYS A 112 1.10 10.16 5.36
C CYS A 112 2.31 9.75 6.20
N ILE A 113 2.18 9.89 7.52
CA ILE A 113 3.12 9.36 8.51
C ILE A 113 2.39 8.32 9.36
N THR A 114 2.89 7.08 9.39
CA THR A 114 2.46 6.05 10.34
C THR A 114 3.31 6.13 11.61
N VAL A 115 2.70 6.51 12.72
CA VAL A 115 3.34 6.56 14.05
C VAL A 115 3.20 5.19 14.69
N GLY A 116 4.30 4.44 14.71
CA GLY A 116 4.32 3.05 15.14
C GLY A 116 3.66 2.07 14.16
N ASN A 117 3.92 0.79 14.40
CA ASN A 117 3.35 -0.35 13.69
C ASN A 117 3.04 -1.47 14.68
N GLU A 118 1.78 -1.91 14.71
CA GLU A 118 1.26 -3.00 15.56
C GLU A 118 1.52 -2.84 17.07
N VAL A 119 1.63 -1.60 17.53
CA VAL A 119 2.03 -1.24 18.91
C VAL A 119 1.11 -1.86 19.96
N LEU A 120 -0.20 -1.81 19.73
CA LEU A 120 -1.22 -2.30 20.68
C LEU A 120 -1.22 -3.81 20.89
N THR A 121 -0.57 -4.55 19.99
CA THR A 121 -0.45 -6.02 20.06
C THR A 121 0.99 -6.48 20.27
N GLY A 122 1.93 -5.54 20.44
CA GLY A 122 3.37 -5.81 20.58
C GLY A 122 3.81 -6.24 21.99
N GLY A 123 2.93 -6.19 22.98
CA GLY A 123 3.20 -6.65 24.35
C GLY A 123 3.99 -5.67 25.25
N ASP A 124 4.28 -4.46 24.76
CA ASP A 124 4.91 -3.39 25.55
C ASP A 124 3.87 -2.35 25.97
N SER A 125 3.42 -2.42 27.23
CA SER A 125 2.43 -1.49 27.78
C SER A 125 2.90 -0.04 27.82
N HIS A 126 4.21 0.21 27.90
CA HIS A 126 4.74 1.57 27.83
C HIS A 126 4.56 2.11 26.42
N ALA A 127 4.95 1.35 25.40
CA ALA A 127 4.77 1.73 23.99
C ALA A 127 3.29 2.02 23.67
N MET A 128 2.35 1.21 24.19
CA MET A 128 0.91 1.47 24.08
C MET A 128 0.51 2.82 24.65
N SER A 129 1.00 3.16 25.85
CA SER A 129 0.71 4.45 26.50
C SER A 129 1.30 5.67 25.77
N TYR A 130 2.38 5.48 25.01
CA TYR A 130 3.04 6.56 24.25
C TYR A 130 2.43 6.80 22.86
N LEU A 131 1.68 5.84 22.32
CA LEU A 131 1.22 5.88 20.94
C LEU A 131 0.38 7.12 20.60
N LEU A 132 -0.74 7.32 21.29
CA LEU A 132 -1.62 8.45 21.00
C LEU A 132 -0.96 9.82 21.32
N PRO A 133 -0.24 10.00 22.44
CA PRO A 133 0.53 11.22 22.67
C PRO A 133 1.54 11.51 21.55
N ALA A 134 2.25 10.49 21.04
CA ALA A 134 3.16 10.64 19.90
C ALA A 134 2.42 11.06 18.62
N MET A 135 1.27 10.43 18.31
CA MET A 135 0.43 10.81 17.16
C MET A 135 -0.01 12.27 17.24
N LYS A 136 -0.48 12.72 18.41
CA LYS A 136 -0.91 14.10 18.67
C LYS A 136 0.23 15.10 18.50
N SER A 137 1.42 14.80 19.03
CA SER A 137 2.61 15.66 18.91
C SER A 137 3.11 15.75 17.46
N VAL A 138 3.14 14.63 16.72
CA VAL A 138 3.51 14.59 15.30
C VAL A 138 2.52 15.38 14.45
N HIS A 139 1.21 15.21 14.68
CA HIS A 139 0.19 16.00 13.99
C HIS A 139 0.29 17.49 14.30
N SER A 140 0.49 17.86 15.57
CA SER A 140 0.66 19.26 15.98
C SER A 140 1.90 19.90 15.33
N ALA A 141 2.99 19.14 15.19
CA ALA A 141 4.18 19.60 14.46
C ALA A 141 3.89 19.87 12.98
N LEU A 142 3.10 19.00 12.32
CA LEU A 142 2.66 19.24 10.94
C LEU A 142 1.78 20.49 10.83
N VAL A 143 0.84 20.70 11.77
CA VAL A 143 0.00 21.91 11.82
C VAL A 143 0.87 23.15 11.97
N ASN A 144 1.82 23.17 12.92
CA ASN A 144 2.73 24.29 13.16
C ASN A 144 3.58 24.65 11.94
N LEU A 145 3.91 23.66 11.11
CA LEU A 145 4.71 23.83 9.89
C LEU A 145 3.85 24.05 8.63
N GLY A 146 2.52 24.08 8.75
CA GLY A 146 1.60 24.28 7.62
C GLY A 146 1.54 23.08 6.67
N LEU A 147 1.81 21.87 7.16
CA LEU A 147 1.88 20.62 6.38
C LEU A 147 0.68 19.68 6.61
N SER A 148 -0.16 19.95 7.60
CA SER A 148 -1.27 19.07 8.02
C SER A 148 -2.35 18.88 6.96
N ASP A 149 -2.50 19.82 6.02
CA ASP A 149 -3.47 19.72 4.92
C ASP A 149 -3.03 18.74 3.82
N LYS A 150 -1.76 18.33 3.83
CA LYS A 150 -1.14 17.47 2.80
C LYS A 150 -0.61 16.16 3.36
N ILE A 151 -0.26 16.13 4.64
CA ILE A 151 0.32 14.97 5.31
C ILE A 151 -0.58 14.57 6.47
N SER A 152 -1.23 13.41 6.35
CA SER A 152 -2.00 12.84 7.45
C SER A 152 -1.11 12.11 8.45
N VAL A 153 -1.58 11.98 9.69
CA VAL A 153 -0.96 11.13 10.72
C VAL A 153 -1.90 9.99 11.04
N THR A 154 -1.37 8.77 11.11
CA THR A 154 -2.13 7.57 11.49
C THR A 154 -1.21 6.58 12.22
N THR A 155 -1.72 5.41 12.55
CA THR A 155 -0.95 4.27 13.07
C THR A 155 -1.50 2.98 12.44
N ALA A 156 -0.65 1.96 12.28
CA ALA A 156 -1.03 0.67 11.71
C ALA A 156 -1.28 -0.36 12.82
N HIS A 157 -2.44 -1.02 12.77
CA HIS A 157 -2.86 -2.02 13.75
C HIS A 157 -2.81 -3.43 13.18
N ALA A 158 -2.27 -4.38 13.95
CA ALA A 158 -2.40 -5.79 13.60
C ALA A 158 -3.89 -6.17 13.63
N TYR A 159 -4.34 -6.98 12.67
CA TYR A 159 -5.71 -7.51 12.72
C TYR A 159 -6.02 -8.32 14.00
N SER A 160 -4.98 -8.83 14.65
CA SER A 160 -5.08 -9.50 15.95
C SER A 160 -5.55 -8.59 17.09
N ALA A 161 -5.73 -7.27 16.90
CA ALA A 161 -6.40 -6.39 17.85
C ALA A 161 -7.91 -6.70 18.00
N MET A 162 -8.50 -7.44 17.06
CA MET A 162 -9.89 -7.90 17.11
C MET A 162 -10.05 -9.04 18.12
N ALA A 163 -11.09 -8.99 18.96
CA ALA A 163 -11.53 -10.12 19.79
C ALA A 163 -12.58 -10.97 19.08
N VAL A 164 -13.52 -10.31 18.40
CA VAL A 164 -14.58 -10.96 17.62
C VAL A 164 -14.48 -10.44 16.19
N SER A 165 -14.49 -11.36 15.23
CA SER A 165 -14.46 -11.02 13.80
C SER A 165 -15.35 -11.90 12.93
N PHE A 166 -16.05 -12.87 13.53
CA PHE A 166 -17.00 -13.72 12.84
C PHE A 166 -18.29 -13.87 13.68
N PRO A 167 -19.48 -13.61 13.11
CA PRO A 167 -19.66 -13.03 11.78
C PRO A 167 -19.16 -11.56 11.73
N PRO A 168 -18.86 -10.99 10.55
CA PRO A 168 -18.29 -9.64 10.44
C PRO A 168 -19.12 -8.56 11.15
N SER A 169 -20.44 -8.63 11.09
CA SER A 169 -21.34 -7.67 11.78
C SER A 169 -21.22 -7.65 13.31
N SER A 170 -20.63 -8.68 13.90
CA SER A 170 -20.34 -8.77 15.34
C SER A 170 -18.92 -8.32 15.70
N GLY A 171 -18.21 -7.70 14.75
CA GLY A 171 -16.84 -7.25 14.94
C GLY A 171 -16.66 -6.43 16.22
N ALA A 172 -15.67 -6.78 17.02
CA ALA A 172 -15.33 -6.06 18.25
C ALA A 172 -13.82 -6.14 18.53
N PHE A 173 -13.23 -5.03 18.96
CA PHE A 173 -11.85 -5.00 19.46
C PHE A 173 -11.72 -5.70 20.80
N LYS A 174 -10.50 -6.10 21.15
CA LYS A 174 -10.24 -6.70 22.46
C LYS A 174 -10.54 -5.73 23.61
N PRO A 175 -11.20 -6.18 24.70
CA PRO A 175 -11.58 -5.29 25.79
C PRO A 175 -10.41 -4.57 26.46
N ASP A 176 -9.25 -5.19 26.56
CA ASP A 176 -8.02 -4.61 27.12
C ASP A 176 -7.37 -3.55 26.21
N LEU A 177 -7.77 -3.49 24.94
CA LEU A 177 -7.33 -2.49 23.97
C LEU A 177 -8.38 -1.39 23.73
N ALA A 178 -9.61 -1.57 24.24
CA ALA A 178 -10.76 -0.75 23.86
C ALA A 178 -10.57 0.74 24.20
N GLU A 179 -10.01 1.07 25.36
CA GLU A 179 -9.74 2.46 25.76
C GLU A 179 -8.73 3.13 24.81
N TYR A 180 -7.61 2.47 24.54
CA TYR A 180 -6.60 2.96 23.59
C TYR A 180 -7.18 3.18 22.19
N ILE A 181 -7.97 2.22 21.70
CA ILE A 181 -8.56 2.29 20.38
C ILE A 181 -9.62 3.40 20.32
N HIS A 182 -10.45 3.56 21.35
CA HIS A 182 -11.44 4.63 21.39
C HIS A 182 -10.79 6.01 21.21
N ASP A 183 -9.76 6.30 22.00
CA ASP A 183 -9.08 7.60 21.94
C ASP A 183 -8.33 7.81 20.62
N ILE A 184 -7.87 6.73 19.98
CA ILE A 184 -7.26 6.76 18.64
C ILE A 184 -8.32 7.01 17.56
N LEU A 185 -9.50 6.41 17.67
CA LEU A 185 -10.62 6.68 16.77
C LEU A 185 -11.08 8.14 16.89
N ASP A 186 -11.20 8.68 18.10
CA ASP A 186 -11.48 10.10 18.33
C ASP A 186 -10.45 11.01 17.63
N PHE A 187 -9.17 10.64 17.69
CA PHE A 187 -8.11 11.36 16.97
C PHE A 187 -8.29 11.27 15.45
N HIS A 188 -8.62 10.09 14.91
CA HIS A 188 -8.86 9.92 13.48
C HIS A 188 -10.04 10.75 12.98
N ALA A 189 -11.15 10.76 13.72
CA ALA A 189 -12.32 11.58 13.42
C ALA A 189 -11.97 13.08 13.44
N GLN A 190 -11.23 13.54 14.44
CA GLN A 190 -10.83 14.95 14.59
C GLN A 190 -9.85 15.42 13.49
N THR A 191 -8.99 14.52 13.01
CA THR A 191 -7.94 14.84 12.03
C THR A 191 -8.28 14.42 10.60
N ASN A 192 -9.46 13.83 10.39
CA ASN A 192 -9.89 13.26 9.12
C ASN A 192 -8.84 12.30 8.52
N SER A 193 -8.29 11.42 9.37
CA SER A 193 -7.31 10.40 8.98
C SER A 193 -7.91 9.00 9.02
N ALA A 194 -7.36 8.09 8.23
CA ALA A 194 -7.84 6.71 8.14
C ALA A 194 -7.30 5.84 9.28
N PHE A 195 -8.07 4.82 9.66
CA PHE A 195 -7.64 3.74 10.54
C PHE A 195 -6.95 2.64 9.72
N LEU A 196 -5.66 2.39 9.95
CA LEU A 196 -4.90 1.42 9.16
C LEU A 196 -4.86 0.05 9.84
N ILE A 197 -5.09 -1.00 9.05
CA ILE A 197 -4.97 -2.40 9.51
C ILE A 197 -3.97 -3.20 8.66
N ASN A 198 -3.23 -4.07 9.33
CA ASN A 198 -2.44 -5.13 8.72
C ASN A 198 -3.28 -6.41 8.71
N ALA A 199 -3.86 -6.75 7.55
CA ALA A 199 -4.86 -7.80 7.41
C ALA A 199 -4.35 -8.94 6.52
N TYR A 200 -4.13 -10.10 7.12
CA TYR A 200 -3.56 -11.27 6.46
C TYR A 200 -4.46 -12.51 6.64
N PRO A 201 -5.32 -12.84 5.66
CA PRO A 201 -6.06 -14.11 5.64
C PRO A 201 -5.17 -15.34 5.79
N TYR A 202 -3.90 -15.25 5.35
CA TYR A 202 -2.88 -16.29 5.54
C TYR A 202 -2.78 -16.76 6.99
N PHE A 203 -2.78 -15.87 7.99
CA PHE A 203 -2.60 -16.28 9.38
C PHE A 203 -3.79 -17.09 9.92
N ALA A 204 -5.02 -16.80 9.46
CA ALA A 204 -6.18 -17.60 9.81
C ALA A 204 -6.07 -19.02 9.24
N TYR A 205 -5.69 -19.15 7.97
CA TYR A 205 -5.48 -20.45 7.33
C TYR A 205 -4.32 -21.23 7.94
N LYS A 206 -3.18 -20.58 8.21
CA LYS A 206 -2.04 -21.20 8.90
C LYS A 206 -2.43 -21.73 10.27
N GLY A 207 -3.26 -20.99 11.02
CA GLY A 207 -3.68 -21.36 12.36
C GLY A 207 -4.65 -22.53 12.39
N ASP A 208 -5.49 -22.68 11.37
CA ASP A 208 -6.51 -23.74 11.30
C ASP A 208 -6.80 -24.16 9.84
N PRO A 209 -5.87 -24.89 9.19
CA PRO A 209 -6.04 -25.30 7.80
C PRO A 209 -7.09 -26.41 7.61
N GLY A 210 -7.61 -26.98 8.71
CA GLY A 210 -8.67 -27.99 8.69
C GLY A 210 -10.04 -27.38 8.51
N ASP A 211 -10.33 -26.28 9.21
CA ASP A 211 -11.64 -25.62 9.18
C ASP A 211 -11.67 -24.35 8.33
N VAL A 212 -10.54 -23.66 8.14
CA VAL A 212 -10.46 -22.48 7.26
C VAL A 212 -10.25 -22.92 5.81
N SER A 213 -11.26 -22.70 4.97
CA SER A 213 -11.18 -22.99 3.54
C SER A 213 -10.06 -22.20 2.85
N LEU A 214 -9.14 -22.92 2.17
CA LEU A 214 -8.09 -22.32 1.36
C LEU A 214 -8.68 -21.44 0.23
N ASP A 215 -9.77 -21.89 -0.41
CA ASP A 215 -10.40 -21.13 -1.49
C ASP A 215 -10.98 -19.79 -1.00
N TYR A 216 -11.52 -19.76 0.22
CA TYR A 216 -12.07 -18.55 0.84
C TYR A 216 -10.99 -17.50 1.17
N VAL A 217 -9.80 -17.94 1.60
CA VAL A 217 -8.69 -17.02 1.93
C VAL A 217 -7.86 -16.63 0.70
N LEU A 218 -7.94 -17.38 -0.40
CA LEU A 218 -7.26 -17.09 -1.67
C LEU A 218 -8.15 -16.35 -2.69
N PHE A 219 -9.38 -15.96 -2.34
CA PHE A 219 -10.36 -15.37 -3.26
C PHE A 219 -10.76 -16.28 -4.44
N ASN A 220 -10.54 -17.59 -4.34
CA ASN A 220 -10.98 -18.54 -5.36
C ASN A 220 -12.51 -18.69 -5.31
N PRO A 221 -13.16 -19.19 -6.39
CA PRO A 221 -14.58 -19.52 -6.35
C PRO A 221 -14.91 -20.47 -5.19
N ASN A 222 -15.79 -20.03 -4.30
CA ASN A 222 -16.24 -20.80 -3.14
C ASN A 222 -17.69 -20.42 -2.79
N PRO A 223 -18.39 -21.20 -1.93
CA PRO A 223 -19.76 -20.90 -1.54
C PRO A 223 -19.95 -19.55 -0.85
N GLY A 224 -18.89 -18.98 -0.25
CA GLY A 224 -18.91 -17.79 0.59
C GLY A 224 -19.54 -18.04 1.96
N ASN A 225 -19.40 -17.06 2.84
CA ASN A 225 -20.05 -17.02 4.15
C ASN A 225 -21.11 -15.92 4.15
N THR A 226 -22.32 -16.25 4.59
CA THR A 226 -23.40 -15.26 4.75
C THR A 226 -23.45 -14.83 6.20
N ASP A 227 -23.30 -13.53 6.43
CA ASP A 227 -23.47 -12.95 7.75
C ASP A 227 -24.93 -13.13 8.21
N PRO A 228 -25.18 -13.76 9.38
CA PRO A 228 -26.53 -14.12 9.80
C PRO A 228 -27.38 -12.91 10.20
N VAL A 229 -26.77 -11.75 10.49
CA VAL A 229 -27.45 -10.53 10.92
C VAL A 229 -27.73 -9.65 9.70
N THR A 230 -26.68 -9.25 8.98
CA THR A 230 -26.76 -8.30 7.87
C THR A 230 -27.19 -8.95 6.55
N LYS A 231 -27.11 -10.28 6.46
CA LYS A 231 -27.32 -11.06 5.22
C LYS A 231 -26.34 -10.75 4.10
N LEU A 232 -25.29 -9.98 4.39
CA LEU A 232 -24.20 -9.74 3.46
C LEU A 232 -23.44 -11.04 3.22
N LYS A 233 -23.13 -11.30 1.95
CA LYS A 233 -22.37 -12.47 1.53
C LYS A 233 -20.92 -12.08 1.29
N TYR A 234 -20.02 -12.73 2.01
CA TYR A 234 -18.59 -12.59 1.86
C TYR A 234 -18.08 -13.80 1.10
N ASP A 235 -17.56 -13.58 -0.11
CA ASP A 235 -16.93 -14.63 -0.90
C ASP A 235 -15.42 -14.76 -0.62
N ASN A 236 -14.87 -13.92 0.25
CA ASN A 236 -13.48 -14.00 0.68
C ASN A 236 -13.28 -13.47 2.11
N MET A 237 -12.26 -13.97 2.79
CA MET A 237 -11.96 -13.59 4.17
C MET A 237 -11.48 -12.14 4.31
N PHE A 238 -10.74 -11.63 3.33
CA PHE A 238 -10.15 -10.30 3.40
C PHE A 238 -11.22 -9.20 3.53
N TYR A 239 -12.30 -9.26 2.76
CA TYR A 239 -13.42 -8.33 2.89
C TYR A 239 -14.20 -8.52 4.18
N ALA A 240 -14.34 -9.78 4.64
CA ALA A 240 -14.93 -10.06 5.94
C ALA A 240 -14.12 -9.44 7.09
N GLN A 241 -12.79 -9.44 6.98
CA GLN A 241 -11.90 -8.82 7.96
C GLN A 241 -12.07 -7.31 8.01
N ILE A 242 -12.08 -6.64 6.84
CA ILE A 242 -12.29 -5.19 6.77
C ILE A 242 -13.66 -4.80 7.35
N ASP A 243 -14.73 -5.51 7.00
CA ASP A 243 -16.08 -5.20 7.48
C ASP A 243 -16.28 -5.52 8.97
N ALA A 244 -15.52 -6.47 9.53
CA ALA A 244 -15.47 -6.67 10.96
C ALA A 244 -14.87 -5.47 11.70
N VAL A 245 -13.81 -4.86 11.14
CA VAL A 245 -13.21 -3.65 11.72
C VAL A 245 -14.18 -2.47 11.64
N TYR A 246 -14.85 -2.26 10.49
CA TYR A 246 -15.92 -1.26 10.38
C TYR A 246 -17.03 -1.48 11.42
N SER A 247 -17.44 -2.74 11.63
CA SER A 247 -18.47 -3.07 12.64
C SER A 247 -18.00 -2.77 14.06
N ALA A 248 -16.74 -3.05 14.39
CA ALA A 248 -16.15 -2.72 15.68
C ALA A 248 -16.07 -1.21 15.93
N MET A 249 -15.63 -0.44 14.93
CA MET A 249 -15.58 1.02 15.02
C MET A 249 -16.98 1.62 15.17
N LYS A 250 -17.96 1.10 14.42
CA LYS A 250 -19.38 1.48 14.55
C LYS A 250 -19.91 1.22 15.96
N ALA A 251 -19.57 0.08 16.57
CA ALA A 251 -19.94 -0.23 17.95
C ALA A 251 -19.32 0.75 18.97
N MET A 252 -18.21 1.41 18.61
CA MET A 252 -17.56 2.45 19.39
C MET A 252 -18.01 3.87 18.99
N GLY A 253 -19.05 4.01 18.16
CA GLY A 253 -19.62 5.30 17.80
C GLY A 253 -19.02 5.96 16.55
N HIS A 254 -18.12 5.29 15.84
CA HIS A 254 -17.45 5.83 14.65
C HIS A 254 -17.89 5.13 13.36
N GLU A 255 -18.62 5.85 12.52
CA GLU A 255 -18.98 5.41 11.15
C GLU A 255 -18.33 6.29 10.06
N ASP A 256 -17.65 7.34 10.49
CA ASP A 256 -17.06 8.43 9.71
C ASP A 256 -15.60 8.18 9.32
N ILE A 257 -14.93 7.22 9.97
CA ILE A 257 -13.52 6.91 9.74
C ILE A 257 -13.38 5.80 8.69
N GLU A 258 -12.57 6.04 7.67
CA GLU A 258 -12.23 5.05 6.65
C GLU A 258 -11.24 4.01 7.19
N VAL A 259 -11.46 2.74 6.88
CA VAL A 259 -10.49 1.66 7.10
C VAL A 259 -9.68 1.46 5.84
N LYS A 260 -8.35 1.51 5.96
CA LYS A 260 -7.43 1.16 4.87
C LYS A 260 -6.49 0.04 5.30
N VAL A 261 -6.00 -0.73 4.34
CA VAL A 261 -5.12 -1.87 4.62
C VAL A 261 -3.68 -1.44 4.39
N SER A 262 -2.94 -1.24 5.48
CA SER A 262 -1.52 -0.88 5.44
C SER A 262 -0.63 -2.04 5.02
N GLU A 263 -1.09 -3.28 5.22
CA GLU A 263 -0.38 -4.48 4.82
C GLU A 263 -1.32 -5.65 4.55
N THR A 264 -1.05 -6.35 3.45
CA THR A 264 -1.61 -7.67 3.19
C THR A 264 -0.74 -8.41 2.18
N GLY A 265 -0.63 -9.72 2.30
CA GLY A 265 0.21 -10.53 1.42
C GLY A 265 0.13 -12.00 1.78
N TRP A 266 0.92 -12.80 1.07
CA TRP A 266 0.98 -14.24 1.29
C TRP A 266 2.40 -14.74 1.06
N PRO A 267 3.00 -15.48 2.01
CA PRO A 267 4.38 -15.91 1.87
C PRO A 267 4.52 -17.05 0.87
N SER A 268 5.55 -16.98 0.04
CA SER A 268 5.85 -17.95 -1.02
C SER A 268 6.58 -19.21 -0.54
N LYS A 269 7.07 -19.19 0.70
CA LYS A 269 7.77 -20.30 1.35
C LYS A 269 7.71 -20.13 2.85
N GLY A 270 7.42 -21.20 3.59
CA GLY A 270 7.44 -21.21 5.04
C GLY A 270 8.16 -22.44 5.61
N ASP A 271 8.20 -22.53 6.93
CA ASP A 271 8.63 -23.74 7.65
C ASP A 271 7.58 -24.87 7.51
N GLU A 272 7.91 -26.08 7.95
CA GLU A 272 7.02 -27.25 7.82
C GLU A 272 5.64 -27.06 8.49
N ASN A 273 5.57 -26.24 9.54
CA ASN A 273 4.35 -25.92 10.26
C ASN A 273 3.63 -24.66 9.74
N GLU A 274 4.06 -24.11 8.60
CA GLU A 274 3.48 -22.92 7.98
C GLU A 274 2.58 -23.28 6.81
N ALA A 275 1.48 -23.97 7.12
CA ALA A 275 0.52 -24.46 6.14
C ALA A 275 0.10 -23.35 5.16
N GLY A 276 0.16 -23.67 3.87
CA GLY A 276 -0.25 -22.76 2.80
C GLY A 276 0.85 -21.82 2.29
N ALA A 277 2.01 -21.71 2.93
CA ALA A 277 3.12 -20.87 2.48
C ALA A 277 3.86 -21.47 1.26
N THR A 278 3.29 -21.28 0.07
CA THR A 278 3.81 -21.80 -1.20
C THR A 278 3.79 -20.72 -2.28
N GLN A 279 4.70 -20.81 -3.25
CA GLN A 279 4.72 -19.88 -4.40
C GLN A 279 3.39 -19.87 -5.15
N GLU A 280 2.74 -21.04 -5.29
CA GLU A 280 1.44 -21.14 -5.94
C GLU A 280 0.34 -20.37 -5.21
N ASN A 281 0.25 -20.52 -3.88
CA ASN A 281 -0.75 -19.81 -3.10
C ASN A 281 -0.46 -18.31 -3.04
N ALA A 282 0.82 -17.92 -2.94
CA ALA A 282 1.22 -16.52 -3.00
C ALA A 282 0.86 -15.86 -4.33
N ALA A 283 1.11 -16.56 -5.45
CA ALA A 283 0.71 -16.12 -6.78
C ALA A 283 -0.80 -15.95 -6.90
N ARG A 284 -1.58 -16.93 -6.41
CA ARG A 284 -3.05 -16.88 -6.41
C ARG A 284 -3.58 -15.73 -5.56
N TYR A 285 -3.14 -15.61 -4.31
CA TYR A 285 -3.58 -14.56 -3.40
C TYR A 285 -3.35 -13.17 -3.99
N ASN A 286 -2.11 -12.88 -4.38
CA ASN A 286 -1.74 -11.56 -4.88
C ASN A 286 -2.37 -11.28 -6.26
N SER A 287 -2.45 -12.26 -7.16
CA SER A 287 -3.12 -12.04 -8.46
C SER A 287 -4.62 -11.76 -8.30
N ASN A 288 -5.30 -12.52 -7.43
CA ASN A 288 -6.73 -12.35 -7.22
C ASN A 288 -7.04 -11.04 -6.48
N LEU A 289 -6.26 -10.69 -5.45
CA LEU A 289 -6.35 -9.41 -4.77
C LEU A 289 -6.21 -8.26 -5.76
N LEU A 290 -5.13 -8.23 -6.54
CA LEU A 290 -4.87 -7.15 -7.49
C LEU A 290 -5.93 -7.08 -8.59
N GLY A 291 -6.47 -8.22 -9.04
CA GLY A 291 -7.58 -8.28 -9.98
C GLY A 291 -8.90 -7.75 -9.44
N ARG A 292 -9.11 -7.72 -8.12
CA ARG A 292 -10.26 -7.06 -7.48
C ARG A 292 -10.02 -5.57 -7.27
N LEU A 293 -8.81 -5.19 -6.84
CA LEU A 293 -8.43 -3.79 -6.67
C LEU A 293 -8.48 -3.01 -7.99
N SER A 294 -8.08 -3.63 -9.11
CA SER A 294 -8.15 -3.00 -10.43
C SER A 294 -9.59 -2.72 -10.90
N LYS A 295 -10.58 -3.41 -10.35
CA LYS A 295 -12.01 -3.18 -10.60
C LYS A 295 -12.61 -2.13 -9.67
N GLY A 296 -11.82 -1.59 -8.74
CA GLY A 296 -12.31 -0.69 -7.70
C GLY A 296 -13.34 -1.36 -6.77
N GLU A 297 -13.23 -2.68 -6.56
CA GLU A 297 -14.15 -3.40 -5.68
C GLU A 297 -14.07 -2.87 -4.24
N GLY A 298 -15.22 -2.54 -3.67
CA GLY A 298 -15.41 -2.35 -2.23
C GLY A 298 -15.79 -3.66 -1.52
N THR A 299 -15.95 -3.59 -0.21
CA THR A 299 -16.44 -4.71 0.60
C THR A 299 -17.97 -4.84 0.52
N PRO A 300 -18.57 -5.98 0.92
CA PRO A 300 -20.02 -6.12 1.00
C PRO A 300 -20.73 -5.03 1.83
N ALA A 301 -20.15 -4.57 2.94
CA ALA A 301 -20.75 -3.51 3.76
C ALA A 301 -20.48 -2.08 3.24
N LYS A 302 -19.43 -1.90 2.42
CA LYS A 302 -19.05 -0.60 1.82
C LYS A 302 -18.79 -0.76 0.30
N PRO A 303 -19.78 -1.17 -0.52
CA PRO A 303 -19.55 -1.55 -1.92
C PRO A 303 -19.19 -0.37 -2.84
N SER A 304 -19.49 0.87 -2.42
CA SER A 304 -19.17 2.09 -3.17
C SER A 304 -17.83 2.71 -2.80
N VAL A 305 -17.11 2.15 -1.83
CA VAL A 305 -15.79 2.64 -1.38
C VAL A 305 -14.76 1.59 -1.81
N PRO A 306 -13.94 1.86 -2.84
CA PRO A 306 -12.89 0.94 -3.26
C PRO A 306 -11.96 0.62 -2.09
N VAL A 307 -11.57 -0.64 -1.94
CA VAL A 307 -10.62 -1.01 -0.90
C VAL A 307 -9.24 -0.42 -1.20
N ASP A 308 -8.67 0.30 -0.24
CA ASP A 308 -7.34 0.90 -0.32
C ASP A 308 -6.31 -0.01 0.38
N VAL A 309 -5.28 -0.46 -0.35
CA VAL A 309 -4.32 -1.49 0.09
C VAL A 309 -2.89 -1.11 -0.24
N TYR A 310 -1.98 -1.39 0.71
CA TYR A 310 -0.56 -1.58 0.43
C TYR A 310 -0.19 -3.07 0.51
N VAL A 311 0.24 -3.65 -0.61
CA VAL A 311 0.66 -5.06 -0.71
C VAL A 311 2.00 -5.25 0.02
N PHE A 312 2.09 -6.29 0.83
CA PHE A 312 3.28 -6.70 1.57
C PHE A 312 3.90 -7.94 0.91
N ALA A 313 5.11 -7.86 0.34
CA ALA A 313 5.97 -6.68 0.18
C ALA A 313 6.69 -6.70 -1.17
N LEU A 314 7.41 -5.61 -1.51
CA LEU A 314 8.10 -5.52 -2.80
C LEU A 314 9.14 -6.63 -2.97
N PHE A 315 9.96 -6.88 -1.94
CA PHE A 315 11.08 -7.83 -2.00
C PHE A 315 11.00 -8.89 -0.90
N ASN A 316 11.64 -10.03 -1.16
CA ASN A 316 12.03 -10.95 -0.10
C ASN A 316 13.13 -10.30 0.76
N GLU A 317 12.90 -10.24 2.07
CA GLU A 317 13.77 -9.55 3.03
C GLU A 317 14.55 -10.57 3.88
N ASN A 318 15.79 -10.87 3.48
CA ASN A 318 16.56 -12.00 4.02
C ASN A 318 17.01 -11.85 5.49
N LEU A 319 16.95 -10.64 6.07
CA LEU A 319 17.32 -10.39 7.46
C LEU A 319 16.12 -10.32 8.41
N LYS A 320 14.88 -10.50 7.91
CA LYS A 320 13.70 -10.52 8.79
C LYS A 320 13.80 -11.67 9.80
N PRO A 321 13.62 -11.40 11.11
CA PRO A 321 13.62 -12.43 12.14
C PRO A 321 12.36 -13.30 12.06
N GLY A 322 12.29 -14.37 12.87
CA GLY A 322 11.10 -15.22 12.96
C GLY A 322 11.09 -16.38 11.96
N PRO A 323 9.91 -16.95 11.64
CA PRO A 323 9.78 -18.15 10.82
C PRO A 323 10.14 -17.90 9.35
N THR A 324 10.33 -18.96 8.57
CA THR A 324 10.78 -18.86 7.16
C THR A 324 9.87 -18.00 6.30
N SER A 325 8.56 -18.00 6.55
CA SER A 325 7.60 -17.13 5.87
C SER A 325 7.99 -15.66 5.87
N GLU A 326 8.54 -15.13 6.97
CA GLU A 326 8.90 -13.71 7.12
C GLU A 326 9.89 -13.24 6.05
N ARG A 327 10.76 -14.13 5.55
CA ARG A 327 11.76 -13.82 4.53
C ARG A 327 11.26 -14.02 3.10
N ASN A 328 9.99 -14.41 2.92
CA ASN A 328 9.46 -14.92 1.65
C ASN A 328 8.12 -14.29 1.22
N TYR A 329 7.78 -13.09 1.71
CA TYR A 329 6.58 -12.32 1.29
C TYR A 329 6.74 -11.51 0.00
N GLY A 330 7.96 -11.41 -0.53
CA GLY A 330 8.26 -10.57 -1.69
C GLY A 330 7.49 -10.95 -2.95
N LEU A 331 7.02 -9.93 -3.67
CA LEU A 331 6.62 -10.09 -5.07
C LEU A 331 7.85 -10.34 -5.96
N TYR A 332 9.00 -9.77 -5.58
CA TYR A 332 10.28 -9.89 -6.28
C TYR A 332 11.39 -10.47 -5.40
N TYR A 333 12.29 -11.19 -6.04
CA TYR A 333 13.61 -11.43 -5.47
C TYR A 333 14.44 -10.13 -5.53
N PRO A 334 15.46 -9.98 -4.67
CA PRO A 334 16.35 -8.81 -4.70
C PRO A 334 17.10 -8.62 -6.04
N ASN A 335 17.20 -9.66 -6.87
CA ASN A 335 17.77 -9.58 -8.21
C ASN A 335 16.80 -8.98 -9.27
N LEU A 336 15.61 -8.53 -8.87
CA LEU A 336 14.53 -7.97 -9.72
C LEU A 336 13.78 -8.99 -10.58
N ASN A 337 14.01 -10.30 -10.39
CA ASN A 337 13.15 -11.31 -10.98
C ASN A 337 11.88 -11.48 -10.11
N PRO A 338 10.70 -11.66 -10.72
CA PRO A 338 9.50 -11.98 -9.98
C PRO A 338 9.68 -13.32 -9.24
N VAL A 339 9.16 -13.42 -8.02
CA VAL A 339 9.15 -14.70 -7.27
C VAL A 339 8.16 -15.68 -7.90
N TYR A 340 7.07 -15.14 -8.44
CA TYR A 340 6.01 -15.87 -9.14
C TYR A 340 5.31 -14.92 -10.13
N ASP A 341 4.68 -15.48 -11.15
CA ASP A 341 3.91 -14.70 -12.12
C ASP A 341 2.63 -14.14 -11.46
N ILE A 342 2.46 -12.83 -11.53
CA ILE A 342 1.24 -12.15 -11.09
C ILE A 342 0.40 -11.86 -12.32
N LYS A 343 -0.78 -12.46 -12.37
CA LYS A 343 -1.72 -12.29 -13.48
C LYS A 343 -2.66 -11.15 -13.17
N LEU A 344 -2.42 -9.98 -13.76
CA LEU A 344 -3.40 -8.91 -13.77
C LEU A 344 -4.46 -9.27 -14.82
N GLN A 345 -5.67 -9.61 -14.38
CA GLN A 345 -6.80 -9.74 -15.31
C GLN A 345 -7.12 -8.34 -15.85
N GLN A 346 -6.72 -8.06 -17.09
CA GLN A 346 -7.10 -6.84 -17.79
C GLN A 346 -8.58 -6.91 -18.21
N GLN A 347 -9.26 -5.77 -18.10
CA GLN A 347 -10.50 -5.52 -18.84
C GLN A 347 -10.16 -5.56 -20.33
N ASP A 348 -10.46 -6.68 -20.98
CA ASP A 348 -11.08 -6.76 -22.30
C ASP A 348 -10.96 -8.21 -22.79
N GLY A 349 -12.02 -8.74 -23.40
CA GLY A 349 -12.14 -10.13 -23.86
C GLY A 349 -11.15 -10.56 -24.96
N THR A 350 -10.04 -9.86 -25.13
CA THR A 350 -8.88 -10.26 -25.92
C THR A 350 -7.82 -10.79 -24.95
N GLY A 351 -7.73 -12.11 -24.81
CA GLY A 351 -6.91 -12.79 -23.79
C GLY A 351 -5.39 -12.59 -23.90
N SER A 352 -4.88 -11.40 -23.59
CA SER A 352 -3.50 -11.20 -23.14
C SER A 352 -3.48 -11.01 -21.63
N THR A 353 -3.00 -12.02 -20.91
CA THR A 353 -2.71 -11.91 -19.48
C THR A 353 -1.54 -10.96 -19.28
N GLY A 354 -1.76 -9.78 -18.67
CA GLY A 354 -0.67 -8.92 -18.22
C GLY A 354 0.05 -9.61 -17.06
N SER A 355 1.27 -10.11 -17.30
CA SER A 355 2.18 -10.50 -16.22
C SER A 355 2.99 -9.28 -15.80
N PHE A 356 3.41 -9.22 -14.54
CA PHE A 356 4.43 -8.25 -14.17
C PHE A 356 5.70 -8.48 -15.00
N PRO A 357 6.33 -7.41 -15.52
CA PRO A 357 7.48 -7.54 -16.38
C PRO A 357 8.69 -8.11 -15.61
N GLN A 358 9.39 -9.05 -16.24
CA GLN A 358 10.77 -9.37 -15.88
C GLN A 358 11.67 -8.26 -16.42
N MET A 359 12.53 -7.68 -15.58
CA MET A 359 13.54 -6.74 -16.06
C MET A 359 14.78 -7.50 -16.55
N GLU A 360 14.91 -7.65 -17.87
CA GLU A 360 16.18 -8.08 -18.46
C GLU A 360 17.17 -6.90 -18.48
N TYR A 361 18.28 -7.02 -17.75
CA TYR A 361 19.41 -6.12 -17.90
C TYR A 361 20.58 -6.85 -18.55
N SER A 362 20.87 -6.49 -19.80
CA SER A 362 22.18 -6.77 -20.40
C SER A 362 23.19 -5.77 -19.86
N ALA A 363 24.17 -6.24 -19.09
CA ALA A 363 25.34 -5.46 -18.69
C ALA A 363 26.26 -5.25 -19.91
N ALA A 364 25.91 -4.30 -20.78
CA ALA A 364 26.82 -3.82 -21.82
C ALA A 364 26.72 -2.30 -21.91
N GLY A 365 27.83 -1.64 -21.58
CA GLY A 365 27.97 -0.20 -21.69
C GLY A 365 27.80 0.27 -23.13
N GLY A 366 26.64 0.84 -23.43
CA GLY A 366 26.38 1.58 -24.66
C GLY A 366 25.76 2.92 -24.29
N ARG A 367 26.44 4.02 -24.64
CA ARG A 367 25.87 5.37 -24.50
C ARG A 367 24.62 5.46 -25.38
N VAL A 368 23.44 5.48 -24.76
CA VAL A 368 22.21 5.85 -25.46
C VAL A 368 22.07 7.36 -25.38
N LEU A 369 22.36 8.05 -26.48
CA LEU A 369 21.88 9.42 -26.68
C LEU A 369 20.35 9.36 -26.81
N CYS A 370 19.63 9.80 -25.78
CA CYS A 370 18.23 10.18 -25.93
C CYS A 370 18.18 11.51 -26.69
N ILE A 371 17.91 11.46 -27.99
CA ILE A 371 17.48 12.65 -28.73
C ILE A 371 15.95 12.75 -28.51
N PRO A 372 15.45 13.78 -27.83
CA PRO A 372 14.01 13.94 -27.67
C PRO A 372 13.35 14.16 -29.04
N ALA A 373 12.21 13.51 -29.26
CA ALA A 373 11.44 13.52 -30.51
C ALA A 373 11.07 14.93 -31.03
N PHE A 374 11.19 15.96 -30.19
CA PHE A 374 11.05 17.36 -30.58
C PHE A 374 12.11 17.85 -31.59
N LEU A 375 13.30 17.24 -31.63
CA LEU A 375 14.36 17.62 -32.57
C LEU A 375 14.15 17.05 -33.99
N LEU A 376 13.37 15.98 -34.13
CA LEU A 376 13.04 15.38 -35.44
C LEU A 376 11.96 16.15 -36.19
N ILE A 377 11.07 16.87 -35.47
CA ILE A 377 10.01 17.68 -36.08
C ILE A 377 10.58 18.98 -36.67
N PHE A 378 11.65 19.53 -36.09
CA PHE A 378 12.29 20.75 -36.60
C PHE A 378 13.04 20.55 -37.93
N ILE A 379 13.47 19.33 -38.24
CA ILE A 379 14.25 19.03 -39.47
C ILE A 379 13.33 18.78 -40.68
N LEU A 380 12.07 18.40 -40.47
CA LEU A 380 11.13 18.13 -41.57
C LEU A 380 10.39 19.38 -42.08
N CYS A 381 10.41 20.50 -41.35
CA CYS A 381 9.79 21.76 -41.78
C CYS A 381 10.67 22.65 -42.68
N PHE A 382 11.93 22.28 -42.97
CA PHE A 382 12.84 23.09 -43.79
C PHE A 382 13.21 22.48 -45.17
N ILE A 383 12.54 21.41 -45.61
CA ILE A 383 12.81 20.78 -46.93
C ILE A 383 11.76 21.16 -48.00
N GLN A 384 10.82 22.06 -47.71
CA GLN A 384 9.88 22.59 -48.71
C GLN A 384 9.90 24.12 -48.81
N VAL A 385 11.07 24.71 -49.04
CA VAL A 385 11.20 25.97 -49.80
C VAL A 385 12.54 25.94 -50.54
N TRP A 386 12.54 25.36 -51.75
CA TRP A 386 13.25 25.81 -52.96
C TRP A 386 12.55 25.20 -54.17
#